data_AF-A0A0W8DYY0-F1
#
_entry.id   AF-A0A0W8DYY0-F1
#
_cell.length_a   1.000
_cell.length_b   1.000
_cell.length_c   1.000
_cell.angle_alpha   90.00
_cell.angle_beta   90.00
_cell.angle_gamma   90.00
#
_symmetry.space_group_name_H-M   'P 1'
#
loop_
_entity.id
_entity.type
_entity.pdbx_description
1 polymer ?
#
loop_
_entity_poly.entity_id
_entity_poly.type
_entity_poly.pdbx_seq_one_letter_code
_entity_poly.pdbx_strand_id
1 'polypeptide(L)'
;MMQRCIASFGRRQSCSMSRRWLPVLAQRDFVTTQQRKGMRVGFFSAHNYEIGAMKALAECAGIAKDNELVFFSNRLTQQTTQLAEDCEGVCIFVNDVADATSLRRLYDRGTRVLFLRCAGFDMVDLDVAKELNMPVVRVPAYSPYAVAEHAAALMMTLNRKTHRAFNRTREQNFRLTGLMGFDMNGKTVGIIGTGKIGAIFARICKGFGCRVLAYDVAENPEALSYRVEYVPLEEIWKNADIISLHCPLFPSTKYVINANSIKQMKDGVMIINTSRGALVNTEALVEGIKSNKVSSVGLDVFEGEQGYFYSDRSGEIIANDMLARLFTFPNVIITGHQAFFTQEALDNIARTTIDNIVAYISNEPLVNEVK
;
A
#
# COMPACT_ATOMS: atom_id res chain seq x y z
N MET A 1 -50.98 -37.65 11.77
CA MET A 1 -51.46 -37.94 13.15
C MET A 1 -51.46 -36.61 13.91
N MET A 2 -52.67 -36.14 14.27
CA MET A 2 -53.06 -35.14 15.28
C MET A 2 -52.32 -33.79 15.38
N GLN A 3 -52.95 -32.66 14.99
CA GLN A 3 -53.94 -31.82 15.73
C GLN A 3 -53.30 -30.91 16.79
N ARG A 4 -53.23 -29.59 16.53
CA ARG A 4 -54.16 -28.52 17.01
C ARG A 4 -54.15 -28.29 18.53
N CYS A 5 -53.82 -27.05 18.95
CA CYS A 5 -54.70 -26.26 19.82
C CYS A 5 -54.43 -24.76 19.69
N ILE A 6 -55.53 -24.02 19.52
CA ILE A 6 -55.71 -22.57 19.42
C ILE A 6 -56.54 -22.15 20.64
N ALA A 7 -56.45 -20.86 21.02
CA ALA A 7 -57.42 -20.07 21.84
C ALA A 7 -57.37 -20.31 23.37
N SER A 8 -57.61 -19.33 24.27
CA SER A 8 -58.16 -17.97 24.18
C SER A 8 -58.19 -17.26 25.56
N PHE A 9 -58.60 -15.99 25.56
CA PHE A 9 -59.02 -15.10 26.68
C PHE A 9 -57.91 -14.61 27.64
N GLY A 10 -57.74 -13.31 27.95
CA GLY A 10 -58.57 -12.12 27.79
C GLY A 10 -58.89 -11.51 29.16
N ARG A 11 -58.32 -10.33 29.49
CA ARG A 11 -59.01 -9.22 30.19
C ARG A 11 -58.10 -8.00 30.40
N ARG A 12 -58.64 -6.85 29.99
CA ARG A 12 -58.18 -5.48 30.25
C ARG A 12 -58.49 -5.11 31.71
N GLN A 13 -57.61 -4.34 32.35
CA GLN A 13 -58.03 -3.35 33.34
C GLN A 13 -57.32 -2.02 33.07
N SER A 14 -58.14 -1.04 32.75
CA SER A 14 -57.88 0.39 32.71
C SER A 14 -57.81 0.96 34.12
N CYS A 15 -56.84 1.84 34.39
CA CYS A 15 -56.99 2.83 35.45
C CYS A 15 -56.48 4.19 34.93
N SER A 16 -57.42 5.11 34.77
CA SER A 16 -57.20 6.47 34.28
C SER A 16 -57.16 7.46 35.45
N MET A 17 -56.13 8.30 35.42
CA MET A 17 -56.07 9.71 35.84
C MET A 17 -56.45 10.10 37.28
N SER A 18 -55.45 10.68 37.97
CA SER A 18 -55.66 12.02 38.52
C SER A 18 -54.41 12.88 38.31
N ARG A 19 -54.64 14.04 37.70
CA ARG A 19 -53.69 15.13 37.44
C ARG A 19 -53.22 15.73 38.76
N ARG A 20 -51.97 16.20 38.84
CA ARG A 20 -51.61 17.44 39.55
C ARG A 20 -50.13 17.85 39.36
N TRP A 21 -49.94 19.04 38.80
CA TRP A 21 -48.80 19.98 38.91
C TRP A 21 -47.41 19.63 38.29
N LEU A 22 -47.13 20.21 37.12
CA LEU A 22 -45.83 20.83 36.78
C LEU A 22 -45.76 22.21 37.48
N PRO A 23 -44.59 22.86 37.73
CA PRO A 23 -43.32 22.72 37.00
C PRO A 23 -42.04 22.75 37.86
N VAL A 24 -40.95 22.10 37.43
CA VAL A 24 -39.58 22.63 37.62
C VAL A 24 -38.75 22.20 36.41
N LEU A 25 -38.49 23.17 35.53
CA LEU A 25 -37.35 23.16 34.62
C LEU A 25 -36.09 23.19 35.49
N ALA A 26 -35.41 22.06 35.60
CA ALA A 26 -34.03 22.02 36.05
C ALA A 26 -33.18 21.52 34.88
N GLN A 27 -32.46 22.47 34.29
CA GLN A 27 -31.33 22.24 33.39
C GLN A 27 -30.49 21.08 33.92
N ARG A 28 -30.39 20.01 33.12
CA ARG A 28 -29.29 19.05 33.21
C ARG A 28 -28.37 19.29 32.02
N ASP A 29 -27.79 20.48 32.00
CA ASP A 29 -26.48 20.67 31.39
C ASP A 29 -25.47 20.25 32.44
N PHE A 30 -24.82 19.13 32.20
CA PHE A 30 -23.41 18.87 32.47
C PHE A 30 -23.12 17.50 31.83
N VAL A 31 -22.92 17.50 30.52
CA VAL A 31 -21.97 16.55 29.93
C VAL A 31 -20.62 16.98 30.48
N THR A 32 -20.25 16.44 31.65
CA THR A 32 -18.86 16.40 32.04
C THR A 32 -18.18 15.47 31.05
N THR A 33 -17.63 16.02 29.97
CA THR A 33 -16.51 15.42 29.27
C THR A 33 -15.44 15.21 30.34
N GLN A 34 -15.35 13.99 30.87
CA GLN A 34 -14.16 13.58 31.59
C GLN A 34 -13.00 13.88 30.64
N GLN A 35 -12.19 14.88 30.98
CA GLN A 35 -10.92 15.10 30.30
C GLN A 35 -10.14 13.81 30.40
N ARG A 36 -10.16 13.02 29.32
CA ARG A 36 -9.31 11.84 29.19
C ARG A 36 -7.88 12.33 29.33
N LYS A 37 -7.15 11.74 30.26
CA LYS A 37 -5.78 12.16 30.60
C LYS A 37 -4.74 11.74 29.54
N GLY A 38 -5.19 11.02 28.51
CA GLY A 38 -4.37 10.27 27.58
C GLY A 38 -4.71 10.51 26.13
N MET A 39 -3.70 10.41 25.26
CA MET A 39 -3.88 10.53 23.82
C MET A 39 -4.63 9.32 23.28
N ARG A 40 -5.56 9.56 22.36
CA ARG A 40 -6.23 8.49 21.60
C ARG A 40 -5.75 8.52 20.16
N VAL A 41 -5.30 7.36 19.66
CA VAL A 41 -4.81 7.20 18.30
C VAL A 41 -5.72 6.27 17.51
N GLY A 42 -6.38 6.82 16.49
CA GLY A 42 -7.25 6.07 15.59
C GLY A 42 -6.52 5.53 14.37
N PHE A 43 -6.37 4.21 14.26
CA PHE A 43 -5.78 3.52 13.12
C PHE A 43 -6.88 3.15 12.10
N PHE A 44 -6.86 3.77 10.93
CA PHE A 44 -7.77 3.43 9.81
C PHE A 44 -7.17 2.35 8.91
N SER A 45 -8.02 1.67 8.13
CA SER A 45 -7.61 0.55 7.27
C SER A 45 -6.86 -0.55 8.03
N ALA A 46 -7.20 -0.75 9.31
CA ALA A 46 -6.48 -1.66 10.18
C ALA A 46 -6.80 -3.13 9.89
N HIS A 47 -5.76 -3.95 9.71
CA HIS A 47 -5.90 -5.39 9.45
C HIS A 47 -5.40 -6.25 10.61
N ASN A 48 -5.94 -7.48 10.72
CA ASN A 48 -5.59 -8.39 11.82
C ASN A 48 -4.09 -8.72 11.92
N TYR A 49 -3.37 -8.72 10.80
CA TYR A 49 -1.93 -9.03 10.76
C TYR A 49 -1.06 -7.94 11.40
N GLU A 50 -1.55 -6.69 11.55
CA GLU A 50 -0.78 -5.58 12.15
C GLU A 50 -1.24 -5.24 13.56
N ILE A 51 -2.51 -5.45 13.90
CA ILE A 51 -3.10 -5.05 15.20
C ILE A 51 -2.36 -5.69 16.38
N GLY A 52 -2.05 -6.98 16.29
CA GLY A 52 -1.36 -7.70 17.37
C GLY A 52 0.03 -7.13 17.67
N ALA A 53 0.82 -6.91 16.62
CA ALA A 53 2.16 -6.34 16.74
C ALA A 53 2.14 -4.90 17.29
N MET A 54 1.22 -4.06 16.78
CA MET A 54 1.08 -2.67 17.23
C MET A 54 0.72 -2.59 18.72
N LYS A 55 -0.22 -3.41 19.19
CA LYS A 55 -0.61 -3.45 20.61
C LYS A 55 0.54 -3.91 21.50
N ALA A 56 1.22 -5.00 21.13
CA ALA A 56 2.34 -5.52 21.92
C ALA A 56 3.49 -4.50 22.03
N LEU A 57 3.79 -3.80 20.93
CA LEU A 57 4.81 -2.74 20.93
C LEU A 57 4.40 -1.53 21.77
N ALA A 58 3.13 -1.12 21.71
CA ALA A 58 2.61 -0.04 22.55
C ALA A 58 2.65 -0.38 24.05
N GLU A 59 2.40 -1.65 24.41
CA GLU A 59 2.56 -2.15 25.78
C GLU A 59 4.03 -2.14 26.22
N CYS A 60 4.94 -2.66 25.38
CA CYS A 60 6.38 -2.66 25.64
C CYS A 60 6.95 -1.23 25.79
N ALA A 61 6.45 -0.28 24.98
CA ALA A 61 6.83 1.13 25.06
C ALA A 61 6.20 1.86 26.26
N GLY A 62 5.32 1.21 27.02
CA GLY A 62 4.67 1.78 28.21
C GLY A 62 3.55 2.78 27.92
N ILE A 63 3.27 3.10 26.65
CA ILE A 63 2.25 4.10 26.28
C ILE A 63 0.82 3.56 26.42
N ALA A 64 0.61 2.24 26.37
CA ALA A 64 -0.72 1.62 26.43
C ALA A 64 -1.44 1.79 27.79
N LYS A 65 -0.73 2.22 28.85
CA LYS A 65 -1.32 2.44 30.18
C LYS A 65 -2.12 3.73 30.25
N ASP A 66 -1.56 4.78 29.66
CA ASP A 66 -2.12 6.14 29.72
C ASP A 66 -2.76 6.56 28.41
N ASN A 67 -2.53 5.86 27.30
CA ASN A 67 -3.03 6.20 25.96
C ASN A 67 -3.85 5.04 25.36
N GLU A 68 -4.75 5.37 24.44
CA GLU A 68 -5.65 4.39 23.81
C GLU A 68 -5.36 4.28 22.31
N LEU A 69 -5.06 3.06 21.83
CA LEU A 69 -4.98 2.75 20.40
C LEU A 69 -6.29 2.10 19.94
N VAL A 70 -6.97 2.72 18.98
CA VAL A 70 -8.25 2.26 18.44
C VAL A 70 -8.08 1.89 16.99
N PHE A 71 -8.63 0.76 16.57
CA PHE A 71 -8.42 0.21 15.23
C PHE A 71 -9.76 0.13 14.49
N PHE A 72 -9.82 0.78 13.33
CA PHE A 72 -10.96 0.79 12.43
C PHE A 72 -10.60 -0.01 11.17
N SER A 73 -11.41 -1.01 10.84
CA SER A 73 -11.27 -1.74 9.57
C SER A 73 -11.65 -0.88 8.35
N ASN A 74 -12.40 0.19 8.56
CA ASN A 74 -12.82 1.12 7.51
C ASN A 74 -11.65 1.96 7.01
N ARG A 75 -11.63 2.25 5.70
CA ARG A 75 -10.74 3.26 5.12
C ARG A 75 -11.09 4.65 5.64
N LEU A 76 -10.09 5.51 5.80
CA LEU A 76 -10.29 6.93 5.96
C LEU A 76 -10.71 7.52 4.61
N THR A 77 -11.84 8.20 4.63
CA THR A 77 -12.42 8.95 3.53
C THR A 77 -13.07 10.19 4.14
N GLN A 78 -13.47 11.15 3.31
CA GLN A 78 -14.23 12.31 3.77
C GLN A 78 -15.47 11.91 4.61
N GLN A 79 -16.11 10.78 4.33
CA GLN A 79 -17.32 10.31 5.04
C GLN A 79 -17.01 9.60 6.36
N THR A 80 -15.83 9.01 6.50
CA THR A 80 -15.45 8.20 7.66
C THR A 80 -14.60 8.95 8.68
N THR A 81 -14.28 10.24 8.43
CA THR A 81 -13.55 11.10 9.40
C THR A 81 -14.23 11.19 10.77
N GLN A 82 -15.55 10.97 10.84
CA GLN A 82 -16.30 10.93 12.10
C GLN A 82 -15.86 9.79 13.04
N LEU A 83 -15.27 8.71 12.52
CA LEU A 83 -14.75 7.63 13.36
C LEU A 83 -13.55 8.08 14.21
N ALA A 84 -12.87 9.15 13.79
CA ALA A 84 -11.74 9.75 14.50
C ALA A 84 -12.17 10.80 15.54
N GLU A 85 -13.45 10.89 15.90
CA GLU A 85 -13.91 11.78 16.96
C GLU A 85 -13.16 11.48 18.27
N ASP A 86 -12.68 12.55 18.91
CA ASP A 86 -11.81 12.51 20.10
C ASP A 86 -10.46 11.78 19.92
N CYS A 87 -10.05 11.48 18.69
CA CYS A 87 -8.71 10.99 18.38
C CYS A 87 -7.77 12.16 18.11
N GLU A 88 -6.91 12.48 19.07
CA GLU A 88 -5.84 13.48 18.90
C GLU A 88 -4.83 13.04 17.84
N GLY A 89 -4.54 11.74 17.74
CA GLY A 89 -3.73 11.16 16.68
C GLY A 89 -4.53 10.31 15.71
N VAL A 90 -4.22 10.39 14.42
CA VAL A 90 -4.81 9.50 13.40
C VAL A 90 -3.68 8.80 12.65
N CYS A 91 -3.76 7.47 12.56
CA CYS A 91 -2.82 6.65 11.80
C CYS A 91 -3.48 6.07 10.55
N ILE A 92 -2.89 6.32 9.38
CA ILE A 92 -3.42 5.93 8.07
C ILE A 92 -2.41 5.12 7.25
N PHE A 93 -2.89 4.45 6.21
CA PHE A 93 -2.14 3.66 5.26
C PHE A 93 -2.29 4.17 3.82
N VAL A 94 -1.65 3.49 2.86
CA VAL A 94 -1.50 3.98 1.49
C VAL A 94 -2.79 4.16 0.69
N ASN A 95 -3.92 3.60 1.15
CA ASN A 95 -5.21 3.68 0.46
C ASN A 95 -6.25 4.54 1.18
N ASP A 96 -5.85 5.17 2.27
CA ASP A 96 -6.64 6.16 2.97
C ASP A 96 -6.57 7.50 2.25
N VAL A 97 -7.57 8.36 2.45
CA VAL A 97 -7.65 9.68 1.83
C VAL A 97 -7.47 10.76 2.89
N ALA A 98 -6.37 11.50 2.79
CA ALA A 98 -6.07 12.66 3.63
C ALA A 98 -5.95 13.93 2.76
N ASP A 99 -6.98 14.18 1.94
CA ASP A 99 -7.12 15.40 1.15
C ASP A 99 -7.48 16.63 2.01
N ALA A 100 -7.49 17.82 1.41
CA ALA A 100 -7.85 19.07 2.07
C ALA A 100 -9.13 18.99 2.91
N THR A 101 -10.17 18.32 2.38
CA THR A 101 -11.47 18.19 3.05
C THR A 101 -11.38 17.27 4.26
N SER A 102 -10.70 16.13 4.10
CA SER A 102 -10.53 15.13 5.15
C SER A 102 -9.67 15.67 6.29
N LEU A 103 -8.56 16.36 6.00
CA LEU A 103 -7.68 16.97 7.00
C LEU A 103 -8.39 18.03 7.85
N ARG A 104 -9.15 18.94 7.21
CA ARG A 104 -9.93 19.95 7.94
C ARG A 104 -10.98 19.31 8.84
N ARG A 105 -11.70 18.29 8.34
CA ARG A 105 -12.69 17.54 9.14
C ARG A 105 -12.08 16.82 10.34
N LEU A 106 -10.89 16.24 10.18
CA LEU A 106 -10.14 15.62 11.27
C LEU A 106 -9.71 16.67 12.31
N TYR A 107 -9.18 17.81 11.85
CA TYR A 107 -8.76 18.90 12.72
C TYR A 107 -9.91 19.46 13.57
N ASP A 108 -11.07 19.69 12.96
CA ASP A 108 -12.29 20.13 13.62
C ASP A 108 -12.80 19.14 14.69
N ARG A 109 -12.40 17.86 14.57
CA ARG A 109 -12.75 16.76 15.49
C ARG A 109 -11.71 16.49 16.56
N GLY A 110 -10.68 17.33 16.64
CA GLY A 110 -9.65 17.25 17.68
C GLY A 110 -8.35 16.57 17.25
N THR A 111 -8.24 16.06 16.02
CA THR A 111 -6.97 15.52 15.53
C THR A 111 -5.92 16.61 15.39
N ARG A 112 -4.70 16.34 15.85
CA ARG A 112 -3.55 17.26 15.84
C ARG A 112 -2.33 16.69 15.17
N VAL A 113 -2.25 15.37 14.96
CA VAL A 113 -1.13 14.72 14.29
C VAL A 113 -1.60 13.59 13.38
N LEU A 114 -0.92 13.44 12.23
CA LEU A 114 -1.15 12.36 11.29
C LEU A 114 0.08 11.43 11.24
N PHE A 115 -0.14 10.15 11.54
CA PHE A 115 0.88 9.10 11.42
C PHE A 115 0.65 8.28 10.16
N LEU A 116 1.67 8.13 9.33
CA LEU A 116 1.65 7.28 8.14
C LEU A 116 2.44 6.01 8.44
N ARG A 117 1.77 4.87 8.49
CA ARG A 117 2.45 3.56 8.65
C ARG A 117 2.97 3.02 7.32
N CYS A 118 3.44 3.92 6.46
CA CYS A 118 3.96 3.64 5.13
C CYS A 118 5.00 4.69 4.74
N ALA A 119 5.72 4.41 3.65
CA ALA A 119 6.75 5.31 3.15
C ALA A 119 6.20 6.39 2.22
N GLY A 120 5.19 6.05 1.40
CA GLY A 120 4.53 6.99 0.50
C GLY A 120 3.58 7.91 1.25
N PHE A 121 3.44 9.14 0.77
CA PHE A 121 2.58 10.17 1.35
C PHE A 121 1.75 10.90 0.29
N ASP A 122 1.64 10.29 -0.90
CA ASP A 122 0.96 10.84 -2.09
C ASP A 122 -0.54 11.13 -1.83
N MET A 123 -1.12 10.49 -0.82
CA MET A 123 -2.52 10.61 -0.40
C MET A 123 -2.79 11.75 0.60
N VAL A 124 -1.76 12.49 1.00
CA VAL A 124 -1.83 13.56 2.00
C VAL A 124 -1.63 14.92 1.34
N ASP A 125 -2.57 15.84 1.57
CA ASP A 125 -2.40 17.24 1.20
C ASP A 125 -1.49 17.94 2.23
N LEU A 126 -0.19 17.94 1.94
CA LEU A 126 0.84 18.49 2.84
C LEU A 126 0.72 20.00 3.04
N ASP A 127 0.21 20.73 2.03
CA ASP A 127 0.02 22.18 2.13
C ASP A 127 -1.06 22.50 3.17
N VAL A 128 -2.17 21.76 3.14
CA VAL A 128 -3.24 21.90 4.14
C VAL A 128 -2.80 21.38 5.52
N ALA A 129 -2.06 20.28 5.59
CA ALA A 129 -1.52 19.79 6.87
C ALA A 129 -0.63 20.86 7.54
N LYS A 130 0.20 21.55 6.75
CA LYS A 130 1.04 22.66 7.21
C LYS A 130 0.23 23.88 7.64
N GLU A 131 -0.82 24.26 6.89
CA GLU A 131 -1.74 25.34 7.26
C GLU A 131 -2.37 25.09 8.65
N LEU A 132 -2.74 23.84 8.91
CA LEU A 132 -3.39 23.41 10.16
C LEU A 132 -2.41 23.21 11.32
N ASN A 133 -1.10 23.37 11.11
CA ASN A 133 -0.05 22.97 12.05
C ASN A 133 -0.20 21.50 12.51
N MET A 134 -0.58 20.62 11.58
CA MET A 134 -0.75 19.19 11.82
C MET A 134 0.49 18.44 11.31
N PRO A 135 1.45 18.05 12.18
CA PRO A 135 2.60 17.27 11.76
C PRO A 135 2.18 15.96 11.10
N VAL A 136 2.88 15.62 10.02
CA VAL A 136 2.70 14.37 9.27
C VAL A 136 3.98 13.54 9.42
N VAL A 137 3.90 12.42 10.12
CA VAL A 137 5.06 11.60 10.47
C VAL A 137 4.95 10.23 9.82
N ARG A 138 6.00 9.77 9.13
CA ARG A 138 5.93 8.55 8.30
C ARG A 138 6.91 7.44 8.70
N VAL A 139 6.84 6.30 8.00
CA VAL A 139 7.86 5.25 8.06
C VAL A 139 8.68 5.27 6.76
N PRO A 140 9.82 6.00 6.71
CA PRO A 140 10.50 6.28 5.45
C PRO A 140 11.16 5.05 4.81
N ALA A 141 11.58 4.07 5.61
CA ALA A 141 12.17 2.82 5.14
C ALA A 141 11.90 1.71 6.15
N TYR A 142 11.10 0.71 5.75
CA TYR A 142 10.80 -0.46 6.58
C TYR A 142 11.62 -1.69 6.16
N SER A 143 11.71 -1.98 4.86
CA SER A 143 12.56 -3.05 4.33
C SER A 143 12.76 -2.87 2.82
N PRO A 144 13.85 -2.19 2.41
CA PRO A 144 14.24 -2.13 1.01
C PRO A 144 14.51 -3.52 0.40
N TYR A 145 14.91 -4.48 1.24
CA TYR A 145 15.14 -5.87 0.86
C TYR A 145 13.86 -6.56 0.41
N ALA A 146 12.77 -6.46 1.18
CA ALA A 146 11.49 -7.07 0.86
C ALA A 146 11.02 -6.71 -0.56
N VAL A 147 11.09 -5.41 -0.91
CA VAL A 147 10.63 -4.92 -2.21
C VAL A 147 11.54 -5.38 -3.36
N ALA A 148 12.85 -5.38 -3.15
CA ALA A 148 13.82 -5.84 -4.14
C ALA A 148 13.70 -7.37 -4.37
N GLU A 149 13.52 -8.14 -3.30
CA GLU A 149 13.31 -9.59 -3.35
C GLU A 149 12.01 -9.95 -4.06
N HIS A 150 10.92 -9.22 -3.80
CA HIS A 150 9.65 -9.42 -4.50
C HIS A 150 9.75 -9.12 -6.00
N ALA A 151 10.47 -8.06 -6.39
CA ALA A 151 10.76 -7.78 -7.80
C ALA A 151 11.55 -8.92 -8.46
N ALA A 152 12.54 -9.47 -7.77
CA ALA A 152 13.30 -10.63 -8.24
C ALA A 152 12.43 -11.90 -8.31
N ALA A 153 11.50 -12.09 -7.38
CA ALA A 153 10.55 -13.19 -7.39
C ALA A 153 9.59 -13.10 -8.58
N LEU A 154 9.03 -11.92 -8.89
CA LEU A 154 8.20 -11.69 -10.08
C LEU A 154 8.98 -11.99 -11.36
N MET A 155 10.21 -11.46 -11.46
CA MET A 155 11.13 -11.70 -12.58
C MET A 155 11.36 -13.21 -12.81
N MET A 156 11.68 -13.96 -11.74
CA MET A 156 11.91 -15.40 -11.85
C MET A 156 10.64 -16.20 -12.12
N THR A 157 9.50 -15.81 -11.54
CA THR A 157 8.20 -16.44 -11.76
C THR A 157 7.79 -16.31 -13.23
N LEU A 158 7.95 -15.13 -13.83
CA LEU A 158 7.70 -14.89 -15.25
C LEU A 158 8.66 -15.69 -16.14
N ASN A 159 9.96 -15.66 -15.83
CA ASN A 159 10.98 -16.39 -16.59
C ASN A 159 10.67 -17.90 -16.61
N ARG A 160 10.41 -18.49 -15.44
CA ARG A 160 10.25 -19.95 -15.27
C ARG A 160 8.80 -20.43 -15.34
N LYS A 161 7.84 -19.50 -15.48
CA LYS A 161 6.39 -19.73 -15.56
C LYS A 161 5.89 -20.59 -14.39
N THR A 162 6.43 -20.37 -13.19
CA THR A 162 6.12 -21.18 -12.00
C THR A 162 4.67 -21.06 -11.58
N HIS A 163 4.03 -19.90 -11.80
CA HIS A 163 2.59 -19.70 -11.59
C HIS A 163 1.74 -20.65 -12.44
N ARG A 164 2.10 -20.85 -13.71
CA ARG A 164 1.41 -21.79 -14.60
C ARG A 164 1.77 -23.24 -14.29
N ALA A 165 3.04 -23.52 -13.99
CA ALA A 165 3.50 -24.85 -13.64
C ALA A 165 2.79 -25.37 -12.38
N PHE A 166 2.62 -24.52 -11.37
CA PHE A 166 1.89 -24.83 -10.14
C PHE A 166 0.44 -25.25 -10.42
N ASN A 167 -0.31 -24.46 -11.20
CA ASN A 167 -1.69 -24.80 -11.54
C ASN A 167 -1.77 -26.12 -12.33
N ARG A 168 -0.85 -26.35 -13.28
CA ARG A 168 -0.81 -27.59 -14.06
C ARG A 168 -0.55 -28.82 -13.19
N THR A 169 0.45 -28.79 -12.31
CA THR A 169 0.82 -29.97 -11.51
C THR A 169 -0.25 -30.32 -10.47
N ARG A 170 -0.99 -29.32 -9.96
CA ARG A 170 -2.16 -29.53 -9.08
C ARG A 170 -3.28 -30.32 -9.77
N GLU A 171 -3.37 -30.24 -11.09
CA GLU A 171 -4.30 -30.98 -11.94
C GLU A 171 -3.64 -32.20 -12.62
N GLN A 172 -2.47 -32.65 -12.12
CA GLN A 172 -1.70 -33.77 -12.67
C GLN A 172 -1.25 -33.59 -14.14
N ASN A 173 -1.19 -32.34 -14.62
CA ASN A 173 -0.63 -32.01 -15.92
C ASN A 173 0.88 -31.71 -15.79
N PHE A 174 1.72 -32.63 -16.27
CA PHE A 174 3.19 -32.51 -16.21
C PHE A 174 3.83 -32.06 -17.53
N ARG A 175 3.04 -31.59 -18.51
CA ARG A 175 3.58 -31.15 -19.80
C ARG A 175 4.36 -29.84 -19.68
N LEU A 176 5.55 -29.80 -20.29
CA LEU A 176 6.45 -28.63 -20.25
C LEU A 176 6.21 -27.60 -21.36
N THR A 177 5.39 -27.91 -22.37
CA THR A 177 5.12 -27.01 -23.50
C THR A 177 4.59 -25.66 -23.01
N GLY A 178 5.23 -24.57 -23.44
CA GLY A 178 4.91 -23.20 -23.05
C GLY A 178 5.47 -22.76 -21.69
N LEU A 179 6.35 -23.56 -21.05
CA LEU A 179 7.03 -23.22 -19.79
C LEU A 179 8.54 -22.97 -19.96
N MET A 180 9.05 -22.98 -21.19
CA MET A 180 10.47 -22.71 -21.46
C MET A 180 10.85 -21.30 -20.98
N GLY A 181 11.95 -21.22 -20.23
CA GLY A 181 12.54 -19.97 -19.75
C GLY A 181 13.88 -19.69 -20.44
N PHE A 182 14.67 -18.81 -19.83
CA PHE A 182 16.03 -18.50 -20.23
C PHE A 182 16.93 -18.37 -19.01
N ASP A 183 18.24 -18.57 -19.19
CA ASP A 183 19.20 -18.33 -18.12
C ASP A 183 19.36 -16.84 -17.87
N MET A 184 19.26 -16.43 -16.60
CA MET A 184 19.51 -15.06 -16.15
C MET A 184 20.98 -14.69 -16.29
N ASN A 185 21.87 -15.66 -16.12
CA ASN A 185 23.30 -15.49 -16.30
C ASN A 185 23.61 -14.95 -17.71
N GLY A 186 24.39 -13.89 -17.78
CA GLY A 186 24.75 -13.21 -19.02
C GLY A 186 23.65 -12.34 -19.64
N LYS A 187 22.45 -12.26 -19.06
CA LYS A 187 21.42 -11.29 -19.51
C LYS A 187 21.74 -9.89 -19.00
N THR A 188 21.24 -8.90 -19.72
CA THR A 188 21.35 -7.49 -19.34
C THR A 188 20.08 -7.04 -18.62
N VAL A 189 20.21 -6.56 -17.39
CA VAL A 189 19.13 -5.97 -16.60
C VAL A 189 19.32 -4.46 -16.56
N GLY A 190 18.31 -3.72 -17.00
CA GLY A 190 18.21 -2.27 -16.89
C GLY A 190 17.46 -1.85 -15.64
N ILE A 191 18.08 -1.04 -14.79
CA ILE A 191 17.49 -0.54 -13.55
C ILE A 191 17.25 0.97 -13.67
N ILE A 192 16.01 1.40 -13.44
CA ILE A 192 15.64 2.82 -13.45
C ILE A 192 15.35 3.23 -12.02
N GLY A 193 16.23 4.04 -11.45
CA GLY A 193 16.28 4.37 -10.04
C GLY A 193 17.21 3.42 -9.29
N THR A 194 18.31 3.95 -8.75
CA THR A 194 19.31 3.24 -7.94
C THR A 194 19.33 3.73 -6.50
N GLY A 195 18.21 4.26 -5.99
CA GLY A 195 18.01 4.43 -4.55
C GLY A 195 18.11 3.10 -3.78
N LYS A 196 17.76 3.10 -2.49
CA LYS A 196 17.93 1.94 -1.59
C LYS A 196 17.46 0.61 -2.18
N ILE A 197 16.24 0.58 -2.75
CA ILE A 197 15.65 -0.64 -3.32
C ILE A 197 16.37 -1.04 -4.61
N GLY A 198 16.60 -0.09 -5.52
CA GLY A 198 17.25 -0.35 -6.81
C GLY A 198 18.69 -0.85 -6.67
N ALA A 199 19.45 -0.33 -5.70
CA ALA A 199 20.81 -0.81 -5.40
C ALA A 199 20.82 -2.27 -4.89
N ILE A 200 19.89 -2.64 -4.01
CA ILE A 200 19.74 -4.02 -3.53
C ILE A 200 19.30 -4.94 -4.65
N PHE A 201 18.34 -4.51 -5.49
CA PHE A 201 17.92 -5.29 -6.66
C PHE A 201 19.09 -5.50 -7.63
N ALA A 202 19.92 -4.47 -7.86
CA ALA A 202 21.14 -4.59 -8.66
C ALA A 202 22.09 -5.66 -8.09
N ARG A 203 22.27 -5.70 -6.77
CA ARG A 203 23.06 -6.74 -6.08
C ARG A 203 22.52 -8.13 -6.35
N ILE A 204 21.20 -8.32 -6.26
CA ILE A 204 20.53 -9.59 -6.53
C ILE A 204 20.76 -10.01 -7.99
N CYS A 205 20.57 -9.10 -8.95
CA CYS A 205 20.82 -9.37 -10.38
C CYS A 205 22.29 -9.73 -10.65
N LYS A 206 23.24 -9.07 -9.99
CA LYS A 206 24.66 -9.44 -10.07
C LYS A 206 24.91 -10.83 -9.50
N GLY A 207 24.21 -11.22 -8.42
CA GLY A 207 24.24 -12.57 -7.87
C GLY A 207 23.74 -13.64 -8.86
N PHE A 208 22.83 -13.30 -9.77
CA PHE A 208 22.42 -14.17 -10.88
C PHE A 208 23.40 -14.22 -12.07
N GLY A 209 24.48 -13.41 -12.04
CA GLY A 209 25.43 -13.29 -13.14
C GLY A 209 24.95 -12.37 -14.27
N CYS A 210 24.00 -11.48 -14.02
CA CYS A 210 23.55 -10.51 -15.02
C CYS A 210 24.56 -9.36 -15.21
N ARG A 211 24.62 -8.81 -16.43
CA ARG A 211 25.11 -7.45 -16.65
C ARG A 211 24.03 -6.47 -16.17
N VAL A 212 24.41 -5.42 -15.44
CA VAL A 212 23.44 -4.47 -14.88
C VAL A 212 23.77 -3.08 -15.39
N LEU A 213 22.85 -2.52 -16.16
CA LEU A 213 22.83 -1.13 -16.59
C LEU A 213 21.89 -0.36 -15.66
N ALA A 214 22.24 0.87 -15.31
CA ALA A 214 21.38 1.69 -14.48
C ALA A 214 21.28 3.14 -14.95
N TYR A 215 20.15 3.75 -14.62
CA TYR A 215 19.90 5.16 -14.79
C TYR A 215 19.32 5.73 -13.51
N ASP A 216 19.90 6.82 -13.02
CA ASP A 216 19.40 7.64 -11.94
C ASP A 216 19.89 9.08 -12.17
N VAL A 217 19.27 10.07 -11.52
CA VAL A 217 19.71 11.47 -11.56
C VAL A 217 21.07 11.66 -10.89
N ALA A 218 21.43 10.78 -9.95
CA ALA A 218 22.72 10.77 -9.29
C ALA A 218 23.23 9.33 -9.12
N GLU A 219 24.53 9.12 -9.33
CA GLU A 219 25.13 7.81 -9.11
C GLU A 219 25.11 7.44 -7.62
N ASN A 220 24.62 6.24 -7.32
CA ASN A 220 24.67 5.65 -5.98
C ASN A 220 25.98 4.86 -5.78
N PRO A 221 26.83 5.22 -4.80
CA PRO A 221 28.05 4.48 -4.45
C PRO A 221 27.83 3.00 -4.13
N GLU A 222 26.71 2.65 -3.50
CA GLU A 222 26.36 1.26 -3.18
C GLU A 222 26.16 0.45 -4.48
N ALA A 223 25.42 1.00 -5.45
CA ALA A 223 25.22 0.35 -6.74
C ALA A 223 26.55 0.22 -7.53
N LEU A 224 27.40 1.25 -7.49
CA LEU A 224 28.75 1.20 -8.08
C LEU A 224 29.61 0.09 -7.47
N SER A 225 29.49 -0.16 -6.15
CA SER A 225 30.21 -1.25 -5.48
C SER A 225 29.88 -2.64 -6.04
N TYR A 226 28.70 -2.78 -6.66
CA TYR A 226 28.26 -4.00 -7.35
C TYR A 226 28.64 -4.03 -8.84
N ARG A 227 29.47 -3.09 -9.31
CA ARG A 227 29.89 -2.93 -10.72
C ARG A 227 28.70 -2.72 -11.66
N VAL A 228 27.73 -1.93 -11.23
CA VAL A 228 26.64 -1.43 -12.08
C VAL A 228 27.20 -0.38 -13.05
N GLU A 229 26.74 -0.40 -14.29
CA GLU A 229 27.14 0.56 -15.33
C GLU A 229 26.07 1.64 -15.46
N TYR A 230 26.40 2.89 -15.12
CA TYR A 230 25.47 4.01 -15.34
C TYR A 230 25.49 4.45 -16.79
N VAL A 231 24.31 4.51 -17.41
CA VAL A 231 24.13 4.88 -18.81
C VAL A 231 22.85 5.71 -18.99
N PRO A 232 22.72 6.48 -20.09
CA PRO A 232 21.46 7.13 -20.45
C PRO A 232 20.33 6.12 -20.65
N LEU A 233 19.08 6.56 -20.47
CA LEU A 233 17.89 5.71 -20.65
C LEU A 233 17.84 5.04 -22.03
N GLU A 234 18.27 5.75 -23.07
CA GLU A 234 18.31 5.25 -24.45
C GLU A 234 19.18 3.99 -24.57
N GLU A 235 20.28 3.93 -23.83
CA GLU A 235 21.16 2.75 -23.79
C GLU A 235 20.52 1.61 -23.00
N ILE A 236 19.73 1.90 -21.96
CA ILE A 236 18.96 0.88 -21.26
C ILE A 236 17.94 0.25 -22.21
N TRP A 237 17.15 1.08 -22.91
CA TRP A 237 16.12 0.58 -23.82
C TRP A 237 16.71 -0.37 -24.87
N LYS A 238 17.79 0.04 -25.54
CA LYS A 238 18.38 -0.74 -26.64
C LYS A 238 19.03 -2.04 -26.18
N ASN A 239 19.56 -2.10 -24.95
CA ASN A 239 20.46 -3.18 -24.53
C ASN A 239 19.86 -4.13 -23.48
N ALA A 240 18.86 -3.70 -22.70
CA ALA A 240 18.30 -4.49 -21.60
C ALA A 240 17.34 -5.59 -22.09
N ASP A 241 17.57 -6.82 -21.61
CA ASP A 241 16.63 -7.94 -21.76
C ASP A 241 15.47 -7.84 -20.75
N ILE A 242 15.76 -7.25 -19.59
CA ILE A 242 14.82 -7.05 -18.48
C ILE A 242 14.97 -5.61 -18.00
N ILE A 243 13.86 -4.92 -17.78
CA ILE A 243 13.82 -3.56 -17.24
C ILE A 243 13.04 -3.59 -15.92
N SER A 244 13.63 -3.05 -14.85
CA SER A 244 12.98 -2.94 -13.54
C SER A 244 12.91 -1.49 -13.06
N LEU A 245 11.72 -1.07 -12.62
CA LEU A 245 11.44 0.29 -12.16
C LEU A 245 11.51 0.38 -10.63
N HIS A 246 12.42 1.24 -10.14
CA HIS A 246 12.61 1.54 -8.72
C HIS A 246 12.71 3.05 -8.44
N CYS A 247 12.49 3.90 -9.45
CA CYS A 247 12.43 5.34 -9.30
C CYS A 247 11.09 5.79 -8.69
N PRO A 248 11.07 6.89 -7.93
CA PRO A 248 9.83 7.50 -7.45
C PRO A 248 9.00 8.08 -8.60
N LEU A 249 7.70 8.28 -8.34
CA LEU A 249 6.79 8.96 -9.26
C LEU A 249 6.91 10.49 -9.08
N PHE A 250 7.34 11.16 -10.14
CA PHE A 250 7.39 12.61 -10.29
C PHE A 250 6.77 12.99 -11.64
N PRO A 251 6.44 14.28 -11.87
CA PRO A 251 6.04 14.73 -13.20
C PRO A 251 7.04 14.35 -14.30
N SER A 252 8.34 14.30 -13.98
CA SER A 252 9.41 13.91 -14.90
C SER A 252 9.54 12.40 -15.14
N THR A 253 9.07 11.56 -14.22
CA THR A 253 9.14 10.08 -14.33
C THR A 253 7.80 9.44 -14.66
N LYS A 254 6.71 10.22 -14.65
CA LYS A 254 5.39 9.78 -15.09
C LYS A 254 5.48 9.27 -16.53
N TYR A 255 5.00 8.05 -16.74
CA TYR A 255 5.07 7.36 -18.03
C TYR A 255 6.48 7.30 -18.64
N VAL A 256 7.51 7.08 -17.81
CA VAL A 256 8.86 6.75 -18.30
C VAL A 256 8.82 5.53 -19.23
N ILE A 257 7.95 4.56 -18.94
CA ILE A 257 7.55 3.52 -19.89
C ILE A 257 6.30 4.00 -20.64
N ASN A 258 6.46 4.28 -21.93
CA ASN A 258 5.42 4.74 -22.85
C ASN A 258 5.64 4.15 -24.25
N ALA A 259 4.80 4.50 -25.22
CA ALA A 259 4.88 3.95 -26.58
C ALA A 259 6.24 4.20 -27.25
N ASN A 260 6.88 5.36 -27.01
CA ASN A 260 8.17 5.69 -27.59
C ASN A 260 9.32 4.92 -26.93
N SER A 261 9.33 4.79 -25.60
CA SER A 261 10.36 3.97 -24.93
C SER A 261 10.19 2.49 -25.25
N ILE A 262 8.96 1.95 -25.27
CA ILE A 262 8.67 0.57 -25.67
C ILE A 262 9.17 0.28 -27.10
N LYS A 263 9.01 1.21 -28.04
CA LYS A 263 9.51 1.06 -29.41
C LYS A 263 11.02 0.87 -29.47
N GLN A 264 11.76 1.56 -28.59
CA GLN A 264 13.23 1.50 -28.51
C GLN A 264 13.74 0.26 -27.78
N MET A 265 12.89 -0.42 -27.02
CA MET A 265 13.28 -1.62 -26.28
C MET A 265 13.72 -2.76 -27.20
N LYS A 266 14.44 -3.74 -26.66
CA LYS A 266 14.64 -5.02 -27.34
C LYS A 266 13.31 -5.72 -27.60
N ASP A 267 13.24 -6.46 -28.70
CA ASP A 267 12.11 -7.35 -28.94
C ASP A 267 12.10 -8.47 -27.90
N GLY A 268 10.95 -8.70 -27.29
CA GLY A 268 10.78 -9.69 -26.24
C GLY A 268 11.28 -9.25 -24.86
N VAL A 269 11.39 -7.94 -24.59
CA VAL A 269 11.81 -7.42 -23.28
C VAL A 269 10.85 -7.84 -22.15
N MET A 270 11.39 -8.08 -20.94
CA MET A 270 10.61 -8.24 -19.70
C MET A 270 10.56 -6.93 -18.92
N ILE A 271 9.38 -6.54 -18.42
CA ILE A 271 9.21 -5.31 -17.63
C ILE A 271 8.73 -5.66 -16.21
N ILE A 272 9.41 -5.14 -15.19
CA ILE A 272 9.04 -5.28 -13.78
C ILE A 272 8.76 -3.89 -13.19
N ASN A 273 7.61 -3.72 -12.56
CA ASN A 273 7.26 -2.51 -11.84
C ASN A 273 6.75 -2.83 -10.43
N THR A 274 7.56 -2.50 -9.43
CA THR A 274 7.22 -2.61 -8.00
C THR A 274 7.31 -1.25 -7.30
N SER A 275 7.29 -0.15 -8.06
CA SER A 275 7.41 1.21 -7.52
C SER A 275 6.07 1.95 -7.51
N ARG A 276 5.60 2.43 -8.67
CA ARG A 276 4.32 3.14 -8.82
C ARG A 276 3.67 2.86 -10.16
N GLY A 277 2.35 2.71 -10.18
CA GLY A 277 1.59 2.38 -11.40
C GLY A 277 1.79 3.39 -12.53
N ALA A 278 1.70 4.68 -12.24
CA ALA A 278 1.80 5.76 -13.22
C ALA A 278 3.20 5.99 -13.82
N LEU A 279 4.20 5.17 -13.47
CA LEU A 279 5.47 5.11 -14.21
C LEU A 279 5.32 4.42 -15.58
N VAL A 280 4.25 3.65 -15.75
CA VAL A 280 3.95 2.91 -16.98
C VAL A 280 2.63 3.41 -17.57
N ASN A 281 2.67 3.84 -18.83
CA ASN A 281 1.45 4.06 -19.58
C ASN A 281 0.84 2.70 -19.96
N THR A 282 -0.29 2.38 -19.33
CA THR A 282 -0.92 1.05 -19.43
C THR A 282 -1.39 0.72 -20.85
N GLU A 283 -1.90 1.69 -21.60
CA GLU A 283 -2.34 1.48 -22.98
C GLU A 283 -1.16 1.09 -23.88
N ALA A 284 -0.06 1.85 -23.79
CA ALA A 284 1.17 1.55 -24.52
C ALA A 284 1.75 0.19 -24.14
N LEU A 285 1.69 -0.18 -22.86
CA LEU A 285 2.12 -1.49 -22.37
C LEU A 285 1.30 -2.62 -23.02
N VAL A 286 -0.03 -2.49 -23.05
CA VAL A 286 -0.90 -3.51 -23.65
C VAL A 286 -0.65 -3.68 -25.15
N GLU A 287 -0.44 -2.60 -25.89
CA GLU A 287 -0.05 -2.70 -27.31
C GLU A 287 1.34 -3.32 -27.48
N GLY A 288 2.27 -3.03 -26.57
CA GLY A 288 3.59 -3.68 -26.50
C GLY A 288 3.49 -5.19 -26.26
N ILE A 289 2.58 -5.63 -25.40
CA ILE A 289 2.35 -7.07 -25.15
C ILE A 289 1.71 -7.73 -26.38
N LYS A 290 0.66 -7.12 -26.95
CA LYS A 290 -0.05 -7.67 -28.12
C LYS A 290 0.86 -7.83 -29.35
N SER A 291 1.82 -6.92 -29.53
CA SER A 291 2.80 -6.97 -30.61
C SER A 291 3.98 -7.91 -30.35
N ASN A 292 4.05 -8.56 -29.18
CA ASN A 292 5.19 -9.32 -28.67
C ASN A 292 6.49 -8.51 -28.51
N LYS A 293 6.42 -7.18 -28.60
CA LYS A 293 7.54 -6.30 -28.27
C LYS A 293 7.93 -6.50 -26.80
N VAL A 294 6.93 -6.59 -25.92
CA VAL A 294 7.08 -6.93 -24.51
C VAL A 294 6.69 -8.39 -24.31
N SER A 295 7.65 -9.25 -23.94
CA SER A 295 7.41 -10.69 -23.78
C SER A 295 6.75 -11.05 -22.46
N SER A 296 6.93 -10.24 -21.42
CA SER A 296 6.42 -10.51 -20.08
C SER A 296 6.40 -9.27 -19.20
N VAL A 297 5.43 -9.22 -18.28
CA VAL A 297 5.27 -8.08 -17.36
C VAL A 297 4.97 -8.57 -15.95
N GLY A 298 5.70 -8.05 -14.97
CA GLY A 298 5.44 -8.23 -13.55
C GLY A 298 5.08 -6.91 -12.92
N LEU A 299 3.86 -6.79 -12.41
CA LEU A 299 3.37 -5.60 -11.75
C LEU A 299 3.04 -5.94 -10.29
N ASP A 300 3.59 -5.17 -9.35
CA ASP A 300 3.03 -5.13 -8.00
C ASP A 300 2.15 -3.89 -7.80
N VAL A 301 2.17 -2.97 -8.77
CA VAL A 301 1.46 -1.68 -8.71
C VAL A 301 0.74 -1.40 -10.02
N PHE A 302 -0.37 -0.66 -9.96
CA PHE A 302 -1.20 -0.33 -11.12
C PHE A 302 -1.76 1.10 -11.03
N GLU A 303 -1.86 1.80 -12.15
CA GLU A 303 -2.43 3.15 -12.15
C GLU A 303 -3.94 3.08 -11.88
N GLY A 304 -4.39 3.65 -10.76
CA GLY A 304 -5.76 3.51 -10.28
C GLY A 304 -6.01 2.28 -9.40
N GLU A 305 -4.95 1.65 -8.88
CA GLU A 305 -5.04 0.49 -7.96
C GLU A 305 -5.88 0.73 -6.71
N GLN A 306 -6.05 1.99 -6.29
CA GLN A 306 -6.82 2.41 -5.11
C GLN A 306 -8.26 1.87 -5.11
N GLY A 307 -8.84 1.72 -6.31
CA GLY A 307 -10.16 1.17 -6.51
C GLY A 307 -10.24 -0.35 -6.42
N TYR A 308 -9.12 -1.09 -6.38
CA TYR A 308 -9.11 -2.55 -6.51
C TYR A 308 -8.31 -3.26 -5.43
N PHE A 309 -7.09 -2.80 -5.15
CA PHE A 309 -6.14 -3.54 -4.31
C PHE A 309 -6.54 -3.51 -2.83
N TYR A 310 -6.05 -4.50 -2.06
CA TYR A 310 -6.31 -4.68 -0.62
C TYR A 310 -7.77 -4.95 -0.25
N SER A 311 -8.59 -5.42 -1.20
CA SER A 311 -9.98 -5.82 -0.95
C SER A 311 -10.32 -7.04 -1.79
N ASP A 312 -11.16 -7.93 -1.27
CA ASP A 312 -11.65 -9.07 -2.04
C ASP A 312 -12.75 -8.60 -2.99
N ARG A 313 -12.45 -8.69 -4.30
CA ARG A 313 -13.37 -8.35 -5.39
C ARG A 313 -13.60 -9.54 -6.33
N SER A 314 -13.32 -10.77 -5.86
CA SER A 314 -13.42 -11.98 -6.68
C SER A 314 -14.84 -12.28 -7.18
N GLY A 315 -15.86 -11.74 -6.50
CA GLY A 315 -17.27 -11.81 -6.92
C GLY A 315 -17.77 -10.58 -7.70
N GLU A 316 -16.93 -9.60 -7.98
CA GLU A 316 -17.30 -8.33 -8.64
C GLU A 316 -16.81 -8.26 -10.09
N ILE A 317 -17.46 -7.43 -10.90
CA ILE A 317 -17.00 -7.13 -12.26
C ILE A 317 -15.87 -6.10 -12.18
N ILE A 318 -14.73 -6.40 -12.81
CA ILE A 318 -13.63 -5.44 -12.97
C ILE A 318 -14.04 -4.41 -14.03
N ALA A 319 -14.39 -3.20 -13.60
CA ALA A 319 -14.84 -2.13 -14.48
C ALA A 319 -13.69 -1.45 -15.28
N ASN A 320 -12.44 -1.61 -14.86
CA ASN A 320 -11.29 -1.07 -15.57
C ASN A 320 -10.88 -2.02 -16.69
N ASP A 321 -11.22 -1.65 -17.93
CA ASP A 321 -10.95 -2.43 -19.14
C ASP A 321 -9.47 -2.79 -19.31
N MET A 322 -8.57 -1.87 -18.93
CA MET A 322 -7.14 -2.08 -19.06
C MET A 322 -6.62 -3.09 -18.05
N LEU A 323 -7.07 -3.01 -16.80
CA LEU A 323 -6.74 -3.99 -15.77
C LEU A 323 -7.30 -5.37 -16.13
N ALA A 324 -8.58 -5.43 -16.56
CA ALA A 324 -9.21 -6.65 -17.03
C ALA A 324 -8.43 -7.28 -18.19
N ARG A 325 -8.00 -6.45 -19.16
CA ARG A 325 -7.18 -6.90 -20.29
C ARG A 325 -5.84 -7.46 -19.84
N LEU A 326 -5.15 -6.81 -18.90
CA LEU A 326 -3.86 -7.30 -18.38
C LEU A 326 -4.00 -8.70 -17.76
N PHE A 327 -5.06 -8.96 -17.01
CA PHE A 327 -5.33 -10.29 -16.42
C PHE A 327 -5.54 -11.41 -17.46
N THR A 328 -5.88 -11.07 -18.72
CA THR A 328 -6.06 -12.09 -19.77
C THR A 328 -4.75 -12.63 -20.34
N PHE A 329 -3.64 -11.91 -20.15
CA PHE A 329 -2.36 -12.29 -20.75
C PHE A 329 -1.64 -13.35 -19.92
N PRO A 330 -1.24 -14.49 -20.51
CA PRO A 330 -0.58 -15.58 -19.77
C PRO A 330 0.85 -15.25 -19.29
N ASN A 331 1.41 -14.17 -19.83
CA ASN A 331 2.75 -13.63 -19.59
C ASN A 331 2.73 -12.35 -18.76
N VAL A 332 1.60 -12.02 -18.14
CA VAL A 332 1.48 -10.92 -17.17
C VAL A 332 1.20 -11.52 -15.79
N ILE A 333 1.89 -11.02 -14.77
CA ILE A 333 1.62 -11.32 -13.37
C ILE A 333 1.37 -10.00 -12.64
N ILE A 334 0.28 -9.94 -11.89
CA ILE A 334 -0.07 -8.81 -11.04
C ILE A 334 -0.19 -9.30 -9.60
N THR A 335 0.54 -8.67 -8.68
CA THR A 335 0.37 -8.85 -7.24
C THR A 335 -0.22 -7.57 -6.64
N GLY A 336 -1.00 -7.70 -5.56
CA GLY A 336 -1.82 -6.61 -5.02
C GLY A 336 -1.05 -5.63 -4.13
N HIS A 337 0.02 -5.02 -4.65
CA HIS A 337 0.92 -4.11 -3.93
C HIS A 337 1.47 -4.73 -2.64
N GLN A 338 1.96 -5.96 -2.74
CA GLN A 338 2.43 -6.77 -1.62
C GLN A 338 3.96 -6.83 -1.51
N ALA A 339 4.73 -6.08 -2.30
CA ALA A 339 6.18 -6.16 -2.28
C ALA A 339 6.79 -5.84 -0.90
N PHE A 340 6.07 -5.09 -0.07
CA PHE A 340 6.49 -4.81 1.31
C PHE A 340 6.10 -5.90 2.31
N PHE A 341 5.27 -6.87 1.95
CA PHE A 341 4.53 -7.70 2.89
C PHE A 341 5.36 -8.90 3.40
N THR A 342 6.39 -8.60 4.18
CA THR A 342 7.20 -9.58 4.93
C THR A 342 7.11 -9.35 6.42
N GLN A 343 7.47 -10.36 7.22
CA GLN A 343 7.46 -10.25 8.68
C GLN A 343 8.35 -9.09 9.17
N GLU A 344 9.58 -9.00 8.65
CA GLU A 344 10.55 -7.98 9.04
C GLU A 344 10.07 -6.57 8.65
N ALA A 345 9.44 -6.43 7.50
CA ALA A 345 8.89 -5.17 7.05
C ALA A 345 7.72 -4.71 7.92
N LEU A 346 6.78 -5.61 8.23
CA LEU A 346 5.66 -5.32 9.12
C LEU A 346 6.13 -4.99 10.54
N ASP A 347 7.11 -5.72 11.06
CA ASP A 347 7.71 -5.46 12.37
C ASP A 347 8.37 -4.08 12.41
N ASN A 348 9.12 -3.72 11.38
CA ASN A 348 9.76 -2.40 11.28
C ASN A 348 8.72 -1.27 11.12
N ILE A 349 7.67 -1.47 10.32
CA ILE A 349 6.55 -0.53 10.22
C ILE A 349 5.92 -0.31 11.59
N ALA A 350 5.61 -1.38 12.30
CA ALA A 350 4.97 -1.31 13.60
C ALA A 350 5.87 -0.61 14.62
N ARG A 351 7.15 -0.98 14.70
CA ARG A 351 8.13 -0.34 15.59
C ARG A 351 8.26 1.14 15.31
N THR A 352 8.58 1.53 14.07
CA THR A 352 8.75 2.95 13.72
C THR A 352 7.47 3.76 13.90
N THR A 353 6.29 3.18 13.63
CA THR A 353 5.01 3.86 13.86
C THR A 353 4.79 4.11 15.35
N ILE A 354 5.04 3.12 16.20
CA ILE A 354 4.94 3.27 17.65
C ILE A 354 5.99 4.24 18.18
N ASP A 355 7.23 4.19 17.70
CA ASP A 355 8.29 5.13 18.08
C ASP A 355 7.91 6.57 17.71
N ASN A 356 7.31 6.79 16.53
CA ASN A 356 6.80 8.10 16.12
C ASN A 356 5.67 8.58 17.05
N ILE A 357 4.77 7.68 17.46
CA ILE A 357 3.69 7.99 18.41
C ILE A 357 4.29 8.35 19.78
N VAL A 358 5.26 7.57 20.27
CA VAL A 358 5.97 7.83 21.53
C VAL A 358 6.66 9.20 21.48
N ALA A 359 7.38 9.50 20.40
CA ALA A 359 8.06 10.77 20.23
C ALA A 359 7.08 11.95 20.28
N TYR A 360 5.90 11.82 19.63
CA TYR A 360 4.87 12.84 19.70
C TYR A 360 4.30 13.02 21.11
N ILE A 361 3.93 11.92 21.81
CA ILE A 361 3.40 11.97 23.19
C ILE A 361 4.41 12.62 24.15
N SER A 362 5.69 12.30 23.99
CA SER A 362 6.77 12.80 24.84
C SER A 362 7.26 14.20 24.45
N ASN A 363 6.67 14.84 23.43
CA ASN A 363 7.17 16.10 22.84
C ASN A 363 8.66 16.04 22.42
N GLU A 364 9.10 14.87 21.96
CA GLU A 364 10.43 14.67 21.39
C GLU A 364 10.47 15.08 19.90
N PRO A 365 11.66 15.32 19.33
CA PRO A 365 11.79 15.65 17.93
C PRO A 365 11.20 14.58 17.00
N LEU A 366 10.32 14.99 16.09
CA LEU A 366 9.70 14.12 15.09
C LEU A 366 10.67 13.86 13.92
N VAL A 367 11.59 12.92 14.09
CA VAL A 367 12.67 12.62 13.13
C VAL A 367 12.13 12.24 11.74
N ASN A 368 10.95 11.62 11.68
CA ASN A 368 10.33 11.14 10.44
C ASN A 368 9.21 12.07 9.92
N GLU A 369 9.19 13.33 10.35
CA GLU A 369 8.24 14.32 9.84
C GLU A 369 8.47 14.61 8.35
N VAL A 370 7.39 14.66 7.58
CA VAL A 370 7.39 15.09 6.18
C VAL A 370 7.34 16.62 6.16
N LYS A 371 8.34 17.24 5.54
CA LYS A 371 8.51 18.70 5.49
C LYS A 371 8.13 19.31 4.15
#